data_AF-A0A1H5I3E2-F1
#
_entry.id   AF-A0A1H5I3E2-F1
#
_cell.length_a   1.000
_cell.length_b   1.000
_cell.length_c   1.000
_cell.angle_alpha   90.00
_cell.angle_beta   90.00
_cell.angle_gamma   90.00
#
_symmetry.space_group_name_H-M   'P 1'
#
loop_
_entity.id
_entity.type
_entity.pdbx_description
1 polymer ?
#
loop_
_entity_poly.entity_id
_entity_poly.type
_entity_poly.pdbx_seq_one_letter_code
_entity_poly.pdbx_strand_id
1 'polypeptide(L)'
;MKNKKEYLKGKSVFIVSLLVIGITIQTVYLTGENYNRNVTSNLYLSLSIIGTALFLFMTYGLYKGIGLKDNFPKFREFKTGDFIAQSGTAPDLPSIEVGDGIGGLIMSILLWIGMTILIFLLLILLEAFFWISIFIILAMLYWVFFRALKFVFSKSTETKGDIGISAIYSLTYTVLYLGWIFGIVYLTEILR
;
A
#
# COMPACT_ATOMS: atom_id res chain seq x y z
N MET A 1 14.48 -40.61 -0.57
CA MET A 1 14.38 -39.66 -1.71
C MET A 1 14.18 -38.24 -1.17
N LYS A 2 15.07 -37.29 -1.46
CA LYS A 2 14.91 -35.88 -1.02
C LYS A 2 13.72 -35.27 -1.78
N ASN A 3 12.57 -35.16 -1.12
CA ASN A 3 11.39 -34.49 -1.68
C ASN A 3 11.78 -33.04 -2.05
N LYS A 4 11.77 -32.76 -3.35
CA LYS A 4 12.05 -31.45 -3.94
C LYS A 4 11.02 -30.47 -3.34
N LYS A 5 11.46 -29.60 -2.43
CA LYS A 5 10.57 -28.56 -1.87
C LYS A 5 10.23 -27.58 -2.98
N GLU A 6 8.94 -27.43 -3.29
CA GLU A 6 8.48 -26.38 -4.18
C GLU A 6 8.57 -25.05 -3.43
N TYR A 7 9.15 -24.05 -4.07
CA TYR A 7 9.29 -22.71 -3.49
C TYR A 7 8.47 -21.72 -4.30
N LEU A 8 7.59 -20.98 -3.62
CA LEU A 8 6.92 -19.84 -4.21
C LEU A 8 7.91 -18.66 -4.21
N LYS A 9 8.17 -18.12 -5.40
CA LYS A 9 8.93 -16.88 -5.56
C LYS A 9 8.07 -15.70 -5.09
N GLY A 10 8.66 -14.75 -4.37
CA GLY A 10 7.96 -13.53 -3.94
C GLY A 10 7.25 -12.76 -5.06
N LYS A 11 7.77 -12.81 -6.30
CA LYS A 11 7.12 -12.23 -7.49
C LYS A 11 5.75 -12.86 -7.80
N SER A 12 5.61 -14.18 -7.61
CA SER A 12 4.35 -14.88 -7.89
C SER A 12 3.27 -14.52 -6.86
N VAL A 13 3.65 -14.40 -5.59
CA VAL A 13 2.75 -13.96 -4.52
C VAL A 13 2.23 -12.53 -4.76
N PHE A 14 3.11 -11.64 -5.24
CA PHE A 14 2.72 -10.28 -5.60
C PHE A 14 1.67 -10.25 -6.71
N ILE A 15 1.87 -11.03 -7.78
CA ILE A 15 0.91 -11.13 -8.90
C ILE A 15 -0.45 -11.65 -8.42
N VAL A 16 -0.47 -12.71 -7.60
CA VAL A 16 -1.71 -13.25 -7.04
C VAL A 16 -2.43 -12.20 -6.19
N SER A 17 -1.69 -11.42 -5.40
CA SER A 17 -2.26 -10.35 -4.57
C SER A 17 -2.87 -9.23 -5.42
N LEU A 18 -2.18 -8.82 -6.49
CA LEU A 18 -2.67 -7.81 -7.42
C LEU A 18 -3.94 -8.27 -8.15
N LEU A 19 -4.02 -9.56 -8.51
CA LEU A 19 -5.22 -10.16 -9.09
C LEU A 19 -6.39 -10.14 -8.10
N VAL A 20 -6.17 -10.51 -6.83
CA VAL A 20 -7.22 -10.46 -5.79
C VAL A 20 -7.73 -9.04 -5.59
N ILE A 21 -6.84 -8.05 -5.54
CA ILE A 21 -7.22 -6.63 -5.46
C ILE A 21 -8.06 -6.23 -6.68
N GLY A 22 -7.60 -6.57 -7.90
CA GLY A 22 -8.33 -6.29 -9.13
C GLY A 22 -9.74 -6.91 -9.14
N ILE A 23 -9.85 -8.19 -8.78
CA ILE A 23 -11.14 -8.89 -8.68
C ILE A 23 -12.04 -8.24 -7.63
N THR A 24 -11.50 -7.82 -6.50
CA THR A 24 -12.27 -7.15 -5.43
C THR A 24 -12.81 -5.80 -5.92
N ILE A 25 -11.98 -5.00 -6.59
CA ILE A 25 -12.42 -3.72 -7.18
C ILE A 25 -13.54 -3.94 -8.19
N GLN A 26 -13.36 -4.89 -9.12
CA GLN A 26 -14.36 -5.20 -10.15
C GLN A 26 -15.67 -5.70 -9.52
N THR A 27 -15.59 -6.60 -8.54
CA THR A 27 -16.77 -7.22 -7.93
C THR A 27 -17.53 -6.25 -7.03
N VAL A 28 -16.81 -5.43 -6.26
CA VAL A 28 -17.44 -4.58 -5.23
C VAL A 28 -17.82 -3.22 -5.79
N TYR A 29 -16.92 -2.56 -6.53
CA TYR A 29 -17.13 -1.17 -6.94
C TYR A 29 -17.92 -1.07 -8.26
N LEU A 30 -17.62 -1.87 -9.28
CA LEU A 30 -18.40 -1.83 -10.52
C LEU A 30 -19.81 -2.39 -10.36
N THR A 31 -19.98 -3.40 -9.50
CA THR A 31 -21.33 -3.90 -9.18
C THR A 31 -22.03 -2.99 -8.18
N GLY A 32 -21.29 -2.28 -7.32
CA GLY A 32 -21.83 -1.44 -6.26
C GLY A 32 -22.71 -0.29 -6.74
N GLU A 33 -22.42 0.29 -7.91
CA GLU A 33 -23.22 1.36 -8.52
C GLU A 33 -24.68 0.92 -8.79
N ASN A 34 -24.88 -0.35 -9.16
CA ASN A 34 -26.22 -0.87 -9.49
C ASN A 34 -27.09 -1.18 -8.26
N TYR A 35 -26.49 -1.27 -7.06
CA TYR A 35 -27.18 -1.77 -5.85
C TYR A 35 -27.27 -0.74 -4.71
N ASN A 36 -26.88 0.53 -4.90
CA ASN A 36 -26.90 1.59 -3.88
C ASN A 36 -26.36 1.12 -2.50
N ARG A 37 -25.25 0.37 -2.52
CA ARG A 37 -24.72 -0.26 -1.30
C ARG A 37 -24.04 0.76 -0.41
N ASN A 38 -24.35 0.73 0.89
CA ASN A 38 -23.65 1.52 1.90
C ASN A 38 -22.17 1.12 1.99
N VAL A 39 -21.33 2.07 2.42
CA VAL A 39 -19.87 1.90 2.59
C VAL A 39 -19.54 0.68 3.45
N THR A 40 -20.27 0.46 4.55
CA THR A 40 -20.07 -0.69 5.44
C THR A 40 -20.35 -2.02 4.74
N SER A 41 -21.36 -2.08 3.87
CA SER A 41 -21.66 -3.30 3.11
C SER A 41 -20.56 -3.62 2.08
N ASN A 42 -20.01 -2.61 1.42
CA ASN A 42 -18.91 -2.79 0.48
C ASN A 42 -17.62 -3.22 1.19
N LEU A 43 -17.40 -2.72 2.42
CA LEU A 43 -16.29 -3.14 3.27
C LEU A 43 -16.40 -4.64 3.61
N TYR A 44 -17.56 -5.11 4.08
CA TYR A 44 -17.75 -6.53 4.41
C TYR A 44 -17.63 -7.46 3.20
N LEU A 45 -18.16 -7.06 2.05
CA LEU A 45 -17.98 -7.81 0.80
C LEU A 45 -16.51 -7.89 0.39
N SER A 46 -15.78 -6.77 0.47
CA SER A 46 -14.35 -6.74 0.16
C SER A 46 -13.55 -7.64 1.09
N LEU A 47 -13.78 -7.54 2.40
CA LEU A 47 -13.13 -8.37 3.42
C LEU A 47 -13.42 -9.85 3.22
N SER A 48 -14.64 -10.21 2.82
CA SER A 48 -15.03 -11.60 2.58
C SER A 48 -14.31 -12.18 1.35
N ILE A 49 -14.20 -11.42 0.26
CA ILE A 49 -13.48 -11.83 -0.96
C ILE A 49 -11.99 -11.99 -0.66
N ILE A 50 -11.37 -10.98 -0.05
CA ILE A 50 -9.94 -11.00 0.32
C ILE A 50 -9.67 -12.14 1.30
N GLY A 51 -10.51 -12.30 2.31
CA GLY A 51 -10.43 -13.34 3.31
C GLY A 51 -10.49 -14.74 2.74
N THR A 52 -11.48 -15.00 1.87
CA THR A 52 -11.64 -16.29 1.21
C THR A 52 -10.45 -16.61 0.31
N ALA A 53 -9.99 -15.63 -0.47
CA ALA A 53 -8.81 -15.80 -1.33
C ALA A 53 -7.54 -16.08 -0.51
N LEU A 54 -7.33 -15.33 0.58
CA LEU A 54 -6.19 -15.52 1.49
C LEU A 54 -6.23 -16.89 2.16
N PHE A 55 -7.39 -17.29 2.67
CA PHE A 55 -7.61 -18.60 3.28
C PHE A 55 -7.27 -19.74 2.31
N LEU A 56 -7.82 -19.70 1.09
CA LEU A 56 -7.56 -20.73 0.07
C LEU A 56 -6.08 -20.76 -0.34
N PHE A 57 -5.48 -19.59 -0.56
CA PHE A 57 -4.07 -19.46 -0.90
C PHE A 57 -3.15 -20.05 0.18
N MET A 58 -3.41 -19.72 1.45
CA MET A 58 -2.62 -20.24 2.58
C MET A 58 -2.84 -21.73 2.78
N THR A 59 -4.09 -22.22 2.70
CA THR A 59 -4.43 -23.64 2.85
C THR A 59 -3.71 -24.48 1.79
N TYR A 60 -3.75 -24.04 0.53
CA TYR A 60 -3.05 -24.70 -0.56
C TYR A 60 -1.53 -24.69 -0.36
N GLY A 61 -0.96 -23.53 0.01
CA GLY A 61 0.48 -23.38 0.26
C GLY A 61 0.99 -24.26 1.41
N LEU A 62 0.24 -24.33 2.51
CA LEU A 62 0.53 -25.17 3.68
C LEU A 62 0.41 -26.66 3.35
N TYR A 63 -0.65 -27.06 2.66
CA TYR A 63 -0.89 -28.46 2.28
C TYR A 63 0.22 -29.01 1.39
N LYS A 64 0.64 -28.23 0.39
CA LYS A 64 1.74 -28.59 -0.52
C LYS A 64 3.12 -28.53 0.14
N GLY A 65 3.24 -27.88 1.30
CA GLY A 65 4.53 -27.71 1.98
C GLY A 65 5.41 -26.66 1.31
N ILE A 66 4.82 -25.62 0.73
CA ILE A 66 5.53 -24.62 -0.07
C ILE A 66 6.30 -23.66 0.85
N GLY A 67 7.60 -23.52 0.59
CA GLY A 67 8.42 -22.51 1.25
C GLY A 67 8.40 -21.18 0.47
N LEU A 68 8.41 -20.05 1.18
CA LEU A 68 8.67 -18.75 0.57
C LEU A 68 10.17 -18.47 0.58
N LYS A 69 10.73 -18.28 -0.63
CA LYS A 69 12.09 -17.78 -0.77
C LYS A 69 12.03 -16.31 -1.17
N ASP A 70 12.66 -15.48 -0.33
CA ASP A 70 12.87 -14.08 -0.69
C ASP A 70 13.91 -14.01 -1.79
N ASN A 71 13.48 -13.51 -2.95
CA ASN A 71 14.32 -13.32 -4.13
C ASN A 71 14.38 -11.83 -4.51
N PHE A 72 14.00 -10.91 -3.61
CA PHE A 72 14.18 -9.49 -3.87
C PHE A 72 15.65 -9.09 -3.66
N PRO A 73 16.24 -8.29 -4.57
CA PRO A 73 17.57 -7.74 -4.34
C PRO A 73 17.53 -6.90 -3.06
N LYS A 74 18.48 -7.15 -2.15
CA LYS A 74 18.65 -6.30 -0.97
C LYS A 74 18.93 -4.88 -1.46
N PHE A 75 18.15 -3.91 -0.97
CA PHE A 75 18.38 -2.50 -1.26
C PHE A 75 19.84 -2.16 -0.91
N ARG A 76 20.57 -1.59 -1.87
CA ARG A 76 21.94 -1.12 -1.62
C ARG A 76 21.85 -0.04 -0.55
N GLU A 77 22.73 -0.13 0.45
CA GLU A 77 22.90 0.92 1.44
C GLU A 77 23.22 2.23 0.69
N PHE A 78 22.24 3.14 0.65
CA PHE A 78 22.48 4.49 0.16
C PHE A 78 23.31 5.19 1.24
N LYS A 79 24.57 5.49 0.93
CA LYS A 79 25.36 6.41 1.74
C LYS A 79 24.67 7.76 1.70
N THR A 80 24.05 8.16 2.80
CA THR A 80 23.57 9.52 3.01
C THR A 80 24.78 10.43 2.90
N GLY A 81 24.87 11.22 1.83
CA GLY A 81 25.88 12.26 1.74
C GLY A 81 25.56 13.34 2.76
N ASP A 82 26.59 13.80 3.49
CA ASP A 82 26.51 14.96 4.38
C ASP A 82 26.27 16.22 3.54
N PHE A 83 25.02 16.49 3.18
CA PHE A 83 24.59 17.75 2.61
C PHE A 83 23.69 18.48 3.60
N ILE A 84 24.28 18.89 4.72
CA ILE A 84 23.74 20.00 5.51
C ILE A 84 24.69 21.18 5.32
N ALA A 85 24.44 21.97 4.28
CA ALA A 85 24.94 23.34 4.24
C ALA A 85 24.07 24.16 5.18
N GLN A 86 24.58 24.40 6.38
CA GLN A 86 24.00 25.33 7.33
C GLN A 86 24.25 26.76 6.82
N SER A 87 23.31 27.31 6.05
CA SER A 87 23.27 28.75 5.76
C SER A 87 21.87 29.29 6.05
N GLY A 88 21.57 29.39 7.34
CA GLY A 88 20.40 30.11 7.86
C GLY A 88 20.62 31.60 7.83
N THR A 89 20.66 32.19 6.64
CA THR A 89 20.53 33.65 6.46
C THR A 89 19.29 33.86 5.59
N ALA A 90 18.20 34.28 6.21
CA ALA A 90 17.03 34.72 5.47
C ALA A 90 17.43 35.99 4.69
N PRO A 91 17.30 36.02 3.36
CA PRO A 91 17.58 37.22 2.60
C PRO A 91 16.53 38.29 2.95
N ASP A 92 16.97 39.51 3.21
CA ASP A 92 16.08 40.66 3.37
C ASP A 92 15.26 40.83 2.09
N LEU A 93 13.94 40.73 2.22
CA LEU A 93 13.00 40.88 1.13
C LEU A 93 12.91 42.38 0.77
N PRO A 94 13.22 42.79 -0.48
CA PRO A 94 13.04 44.17 -0.89
C PRO A 94 11.56 44.55 -0.87
N SER A 95 11.25 45.70 -0.26
CA SER A 95 9.90 46.27 -0.27
C SER A 95 9.56 46.78 -1.67
N ILE A 96 8.65 46.11 -2.37
CA ILE A 96 8.17 46.52 -3.69
C ILE A 96 6.98 47.48 -3.50
N GLU A 97 7.22 48.78 -3.62
CA GLU A 97 6.16 49.79 -3.68
C GLU A 97 5.55 49.81 -5.09
N VAL A 98 4.34 49.27 -5.24
CA VAL A 98 3.59 49.27 -6.50
C VAL A 98 2.79 50.57 -6.58
N GLY A 99 3.27 51.54 -7.37
CA GLY A 99 2.58 52.81 -7.59
C GLY A 99 1.33 52.68 -8.48
N ASP A 100 0.34 53.55 -8.26
CA ASP A 100 -1.03 53.54 -8.83
C ASP A 100 -1.13 53.90 -10.35
N GLY A 101 -0.01 53.84 -11.08
CA GLY A 101 0.07 54.20 -12.51
C GLY A 101 0.08 53.00 -13.45
N ILE A 102 0.28 53.28 -14.76
CA ILE A 102 0.47 52.24 -15.81
C ILE A 102 1.64 51.31 -15.47
N GLY A 103 2.66 51.80 -14.75
CA GLY A 103 3.76 50.98 -14.23
C GLY A 103 3.31 49.92 -13.22
N GLY A 104 2.31 50.22 -12.39
CA GLY A 104 1.69 49.26 -11.48
C GLY A 104 0.96 48.14 -12.23
N LEU A 105 0.31 48.47 -13.35
CA LEU A 105 -0.35 47.48 -14.22
C LEU A 105 0.67 46.53 -14.85
N ILE A 106 1.77 47.06 -15.40
CA ILE A 106 2.84 46.23 -16.00
C ILE A 106 3.49 45.34 -14.93
N MET A 107 3.78 45.89 -13.74
CA MET A 107 4.37 45.12 -12.64
C MET A 107 3.44 44.03 -12.12
N SER A 108 2.13 44.30 -12.07
CA SER A 108 1.11 43.31 -11.67
C SER A 108 1.04 42.15 -12.65
N ILE A 109 1.13 42.40 -13.95
CA ILE A 109 1.19 41.35 -14.98
C ILE A 109 2.45 40.49 -14.81
N LEU A 110 3.61 41.13 -14.60
CA LEU A 110 4.88 40.40 -14.38
C LEU A 110 4.83 39.54 -13.11
N LEU A 111 4.31 40.08 -12.00
CA LEU A 111 4.10 39.32 -10.76
C LEU A 111 3.11 38.18 -10.95
N TRP A 112 2.02 38.37 -11.69
CA TRP A 112 1.04 37.32 -11.97
C TRP A 112 1.65 36.16 -12.76
N ILE A 113 2.46 36.45 -13.79
CA ILE A 113 3.20 35.44 -14.54
C ILE A 113 4.18 34.70 -13.61
N GLY A 114 4.95 35.44 -12.81
CA GLY A 114 5.91 34.87 -11.86
C GLY A 114 5.24 33.94 -10.84
N MET A 115 4.14 34.38 -10.24
CA MET A 115 3.37 33.58 -9.29
C MET A 115 2.74 32.35 -9.93
N THR A 116 2.26 32.46 -11.17
CA THR A 116 1.71 31.32 -11.92
C THR A 116 2.77 30.25 -12.15
N ILE A 117 3.98 30.65 -12.59
CA ILE A 117 5.11 29.73 -12.77
C ILE A 117 5.50 29.09 -11.44
N LEU A 118 5.57 29.88 -10.36
CA LEU A 118 5.89 29.38 -9.02
C LEU A 118 4.88 28.33 -8.55
N ILE A 119 3.59 28.60 -8.66
CA ILE A 119 2.52 27.66 -8.28
C ILE A 119 2.60 26.39 -9.15
N PHE A 120 2.85 26.52 -10.45
CA PHE A 120 2.99 25.36 -11.33
C PHE A 120 4.16 24.45 -10.93
N LEU A 121 5.30 25.03 -10.56
CA LEU A 121 6.45 24.27 -10.05
C LEU A 121 6.13 23.58 -8.71
N LEU A 122 5.44 24.28 -7.80
CA LEU A 122 4.98 23.72 -6.53
C LEU A 122 4.03 22.53 -6.75
N LEU A 123 3.14 22.61 -7.74
CA LEU A 123 2.22 21.51 -8.08
C LEU A 123 2.96 20.29 -8.61
N ILE A 124 3.97 20.48 -9.48
CA ILE A 124 4.82 19.36 -9.95
C ILE A 124 5.56 18.69 -8.79
N LEU A 125 6.09 19.50 -7.85
CA LEU A 125 6.77 18.96 -6.67
C LEU A 125 5.81 18.18 -5.79
N LEU A 126 4.60 18.70 -5.57
CA LEU A 126 3.56 18.04 -4.79
C LEU A 126 3.14 16.72 -5.44
N GLU A 127 2.96 16.71 -6.76
CA GLU A 127 2.66 15.49 -7.52
C GLU A 127 3.76 14.43 -7.33
N ALA A 128 5.03 14.82 -7.47
CA ALA A 128 6.16 13.92 -7.24
C ALA A 128 6.17 13.37 -5.80
N PHE A 129 5.88 14.20 -4.81
CA PHE A 129 5.78 13.78 -3.41
C PHE A 129 4.66 12.76 -3.20
N PHE A 130 3.49 12.96 -3.80
CA PHE A 130 2.38 12.00 -3.75
C PHE A 130 2.76 10.66 -4.38
N TRP A 131 3.34 10.67 -5.58
CA TRP A 131 3.76 9.43 -6.25
C TRP A 131 4.78 8.65 -5.43
N ILE A 132 5.82 9.32 -4.93
CA ILE A 132 6.85 8.70 -4.09
C ILE A 132 6.21 8.09 -2.83
N SER A 133 5.32 8.82 -2.16
CA SER A 133 4.61 8.35 -0.97
C SER A 133 3.78 7.09 -1.25
N ILE A 134 3.05 7.05 -2.36
CA ILE A 134 2.28 5.88 -2.80
C ILE A 134 3.21 4.68 -3.02
N PHE A 135 4.33 4.86 -3.73
CA PHE A 135 5.28 3.77 -3.96
C PHE A 135 5.91 3.24 -2.66
N ILE A 136 6.24 4.12 -1.71
CA ILE A 136 6.76 3.73 -0.39
C ILE A 136 5.72 2.91 0.38
N ILE A 137 4.46 3.35 0.42
CA ILE A 137 3.38 2.61 1.10
C ILE A 137 3.17 1.24 0.46
N LEU A 138 3.13 1.15 -0.87
CA LEU A 138 3.03 -0.12 -1.58
C LEU A 138 4.20 -1.06 -1.29
N ALA A 139 5.42 -0.53 -1.24
CA ALA A 139 6.62 -1.31 -0.90
C ALA A 139 6.59 -1.83 0.54
N MET A 140 6.19 -0.99 1.50
CA MET A 140 6.02 -1.40 2.90
C MET A 140 4.93 -2.45 3.05
N LEU A 141 3.78 -2.26 2.41
CA LEU A 141 2.68 -3.21 2.44
C LEU A 141 3.10 -4.57 1.87
N TYR A 142 3.80 -4.56 0.73
CA TYR A 142 4.39 -5.77 0.15
C TYR A 142 5.33 -6.46 1.14
N TRP A 143 6.23 -5.70 1.76
CA TRP A 143 7.22 -6.24 2.69
C TRP A 143 6.58 -6.88 3.93
N VAL A 144 5.61 -6.19 4.55
CA VAL A 144 4.85 -6.71 5.70
C VAL A 144 4.08 -7.96 5.31
N PHE A 145 3.38 -7.93 4.17
CA PHE A 145 2.60 -9.06 3.68
C PHE A 145 3.48 -10.29 3.39
N PHE A 146 4.60 -10.10 2.71
CA PHE A 146 5.55 -11.18 2.42
C PHE A 146 6.12 -11.77 3.70
N ARG A 147 6.48 -10.93 4.67
CA ARG A 147 7.00 -11.38 5.97
C ARG A 147 5.95 -12.17 6.75
N ALA A 148 4.69 -11.73 6.75
CA ALA A 148 3.59 -12.44 7.37
C ALA A 148 3.37 -13.81 6.71
N LEU A 149 3.32 -13.88 5.39
CA LEU A 149 3.18 -15.15 4.68
C LEU A 149 4.35 -16.10 4.93
N LYS A 150 5.58 -15.58 5.00
CA LYS A 150 6.76 -16.39 5.35
C LYS A 150 6.63 -16.97 6.76
N PHE A 151 6.07 -16.22 7.70
CA PHE A 151 5.77 -16.72 9.04
C PHE A 151 4.72 -17.83 9.00
N VAL A 152 3.60 -17.65 8.27
CA VAL A 152 2.57 -18.69 8.11
C VAL A 152 3.17 -19.96 7.49
N PHE A 153 3.89 -19.84 6.38
CA PHE A 153 4.50 -20.97 5.69
C PHE A 153 5.72 -21.57 6.41
N SER A 154 6.20 -20.97 7.50
CA SER A 154 7.18 -21.64 8.36
C SER A 154 6.59 -22.92 9.00
N LYS A 155 5.27 -22.97 9.18
CA LYS A 155 4.53 -24.14 9.67
C LYS A 155 4.25 -25.20 8.61
N SER A 156 4.60 -24.94 7.35
CA SER A 156 4.39 -25.87 6.24
C SER A 156 5.08 -27.23 6.42
N THR A 157 6.13 -27.33 7.26
CA THR A 157 6.77 -28.62 7.57
C THR A 157 5.93 -29.52 8.46
N GLU A 158 5.08 -28.93 9.31
CA GLU A 158 4.19 -29.63 10.23
C GLU A 158 2.83 -29.95 9.57
N THR A 159 2.39 -29.14 8.59
CA THR A 159 1.06 -29.27 7.96
C THR A 159 1.07 -30.00 6.62
N LYS A 160 2.24 -30.37 6.10
CA LYS A 160 2.37 -30.93 4.74
C LYS A 160 1.61 -32.25 4.59
N GLY A 161 0.76 -32.33 3.58
CA GLY A 161 0.00 -33.55 3.26
C GLY A 161 -1.27 -33.74 4.10
N ASP A 162 -1.54 -32.86 5.07
CA ASP A 162 -2.77 -32.86 5.86
C ASP A 162 -3.58 -31.60 5.57
N ILE A 163 -4.71 -31.77 4.87
CA ILE A 163 -5.57 -30.65 4.49
C ILE A 163 -6.34 -30.07 5.69
N GLY A 164 -6.66 -30.90 6.69
CA GLY A 164 -7.39 -30.49 7.89
C GLY A 164 -6.53 -29.59 8.76
N ILE A 165 -5.30 -30.03 9.06
CA ILE A 165 -4.34 -29.23 9.83
C ILE A 165 -3.99 -27.94 9.06
N SER A 166 -3.76 -28.05 7.75
CA SER A 166 -3.50 -26.87 6.90
C SER A 166 -4.65 -25.85 6.93
N ALA A 167 -5.89 -26.32 6.90
CA ALA A 167 -7.09 -25.49 6.96
C ALA A 167 -7.28 -24.82 8.32
N ILE A 168 -7.01 -25.51 9.44
CA ILE A 168 -7.12 -24.91 10.78
C ILE A 168 -6.09 -23.78 10.95
N TYR A 169 -4.84 -24.02 10.54
CA TYR A 169 -3.81 -22.98 10.60
C TYR A 169 -4.15 -21.79 9.70
N SER A 170 -4.51 -22.03 8.44
CA SER A 170 -4.88 -20.94 7.52
C SER A 170 -6.11 -20.16 7.99
N LEU A 171 -7.12 -20.84 8.55
CA LEU A 171 -8.31 -20.19 9.10
C LEU A 171 -7.93 -19.31 10.29
N THR A 172 -7.13 -19.83 11.22
CA THR A 172 -6.66 -19.06 12.39
C THR A 172 -5.94 -17.79 11.96
N TYR A 173 -5.01 -17.88 11.01
CA TYR A 173 -4.30 -16.70 10.49
C TYR A 173 -5.21 -15.74 9.73
N THR A 174 -6.20 -16.26 8.99
CA THR A 174 -7.17 -15.42 8.26
C THR A 174 -8.07 -14.66 9.25
N VAL A 175 -8.54 -15.33 10.30
CA VAL A 175 -9.33 -14.70 11.37
C VAL A 175 -8.50 -13.66 12.11
N LEU A 176 -7.24 -13.93 12.42
CA LEU A 176 -6.35 -12.93 13.02
C LEU A 176 -6.15 -11.73 12.09
N TYR A 177 -6.02 -11.97 10.78
CA TYR A 177 -5.82 -10.91 9.78
C TYR A 177 -7.06 -10.04 9.56
N LEU A 178 -8.27 -10.61 9.58
CA LEU A 178 -9.51 -9.86 9.36
C LEU A 178 -10.17 -9.39 10.66
N GLY A 179 -9.95 -10.13 11.75
CA GLY A 179 -10.67 -9.97 13.01
C GLY A 179 -10.43 -8.62 13.66
N TRP A 180 -9.22 -8.06 13.54
CA TRP A 180 -8.96 -6.71 14.03
C TRP A 180 -9.72 -5.64 13.23
N ILE A 181 -9.92 -5.83 11.91
CA ILE A 181 -10.71 -4.92 11.07
C ILE A 181 -12.17 -4.97 11.50
N PHE A 182 -12.73 -6.18 11.65
CA PHE A 182 -14.09 -6.34 12.16
C PHE A 182 -14.24 -5.76 13.57
N GLY A 183 -13.23 -5.91 14.43
CA GLY A 183 -13.20 -5.33 15.77
C GLY A 183 -13.25 -3.81 15.76
N ILE A 184 -12.48 -3.15 14.88
CA ILE A 184 -12.53 -1.68 14.73
C ILE A 184 -13.90 -1.23 14.21
N VAL A 185 -14.45 -1.91 13.21
CA VAL A 185 -15.77 -1.57 12.67
C VAL A 185 -16.85 -1.69 13.75
N TYR A 186 -16.84 -2.78 14.50
CA TYR A 186 -17.77 -3.01 15.60
C TYR A 186 -17.64 -1.97 16.72
N LEU A 187 -16.40 -1.63 17.13
CA LEU A 187 -16.16 -0.58 18.12
C LEU A 187 -16.66 0.79 17.63
N THR A 188 -16.43 1.10 16.35
CA THR A 188 -16.89 2.36 15.75
C THR A 188 -18.42 2.44 15.72
N GLU A 189 -19.10 1.32 15.51
CA GLU A 189 -20.56 1.26 15.52
C GLU A 189 -21.16 1.40 16.93
N ILE A 190 -20.49 0.88 17.96
CA ILE A 190 -20.89 1.08 19.37
C ILE A 190 -20.66 2.52 19.85
N LEU A 191 -19.54 3.14 19.42
CA LEU A 191 -19.15 4.49 19.85
C LEU A 191 -19.95 5.61 19.15
N ARG A 192 -20.80 5.25 18.18
CA ARG A 192 -21.63 6.17 17.41
C ARG A 192 -22.99 6.36 18.07
#